data_AF-A0A3B0M7B5-F1
#
_entry.id   AF-A0A3B0M7B5-F1
#
_cell.length_a   1.000
_cell.length_b   1.000
_cell.length_c   1.000
_cell.angle_alpha   90.00
_cell.angle_beta   90.00
_cell.angle_gamma   90.00
#
_symmetry.space_group_name_H-M   'P 1'
#
loop_
_entity.id
_entity.type
_entity.pdbx_description
1 polymer ?
#
loop_
_entity_poly.entity_id
_entity_poly.type
_entity_poly.pdbx_seq_one_letter_code
_entity_poly.pdbx_strand_id
1 'polypeptide(L)'
;MPVNLESCKCKVEFTSKIARGNRGQIDTRGALSLPSQLIAVQGRIVTDTPPVHDPRQIAAFLDGVVPDRRSADARTLDDLFRMTTGWQPCLWPAGILGYGSYRYTYDSGHSGVSLATGFAPRKAKMVVYIMPGYANFGEVLARLGPHKLGKACLYLGALSKLDMPALEELIRAGLNDLERRWPVSPS
;
A
#
# COMPACT_ATOMS: atom_id res chain seq x y z
N MET A 1 0.45 12.66 -29.84
CA MET A 1 1.10 11.35 -30.06
C MET A 1 0.51 10.38 -29.05
N PRO A 2 -0.22 9.33 -29.47
CA PRO A 2 -0.91 8.45 -28.53
C PRO A 2 0.11 7.52 -27.86
N VAL A 3 0.24 7.62 -26.54
CA VAL A 3 1.09 6.72 -25.74
C VAL A 3 0.32 5.42 -25.59
N ASN A 4 0.83 4.36 -26.21
CA ASN A 4 0.21 3.05 -26.27
C ASN A 4 0.15 2.42 -24.85
N LEU A 5 -1.06 2.28 -24.31
CA LEU A 5 -1.35 1.82 -22.93
C LEU A 5 -1.43 0.28 -22.80
N GLU A 6 -0.98 -0.49 -23.80
CA GLU A 6 -1.24 -1.93 -23.88
C GLU A 6 -0.42 -2.84 -22.94
N SER A 7 0.42 -2.33 -22.03
CA SER A 7 1.24 -3.21 -21.19
C SER A 7 0.98 -3.19 -19.67
N CYS A 8 -0.01 -2.44 -19.18
CA CYS A 8 -0.43 -2.54 -17.77
C CYS A 8 -1.55 -3.57 -17.57
N LYS A 9 -1.32 -4.83 -17.99
CA LYS A 9 -2.12 -5.97 -17.50
C LYS A 9 -1.82 -6.15 -16.00
N CYS A 10 -2.58 -5.45 -15.16
CA CYS A 10 -2.61 -5.64 -13.73
C CYS A 10 -3.38 -6.93 -13.40
N LYS A 11 -2.85 -8.07 -13.83
CA LYS A 11 -3.27 -9.38 -13.35
C LYS A 11 -2.52 -9.61 -12.04
N VAL A 12 -3.19 -9.33 -10.92
CA VAL A 12 -2.79 -9.86 -9.62
C VAL A 12 -3.37 -11.27 -9.57
N GLU A 13 -2.68 -12.22 -10.21
CA GLU A 13 -3.03 -13.64 -10.13
C GLU A 13 -2.45 -14.19 -8.83
N PHE A 14 -3.24 -14.12 -7.74
CA PHE A 14 -2.99 -14.89 -6.53
C PHE A 14 -3.64 -16.26 -6.75
N THR A 15 -2.84 -17.24 -7.15
CA THR A 15 -3.29 -18.63 -7.33
C THR A 15 -3.70 -19.23 -5.98
N SER A 16 -4.99 -19.23 -5.67
CA SER A 16 -5.55 -19.95 -4.52
C SER A 16 -5.72 -21.43 -4.89
N LYS A 17 -4.78 -22.26 -4.43
CA LYS A 17 -4.92 -23.72 -4.43
C LYS A 17 -5.80 -24.09 -3.22
N ILE A 18 -7.12 -24.05 -3.37
CA ILE A 18 -8.05 -24.51 -2.33
C ILE A 18 -8.09 -26.04 -2.36
N ALA A 19 -7.53 -26.64 -1.31
CA ALA A 19 -7.67 -28.06 -1.00
C ALA A 19 -9.15 -28.38 -0.71
N ARG A 20 -9.69 -29.39 -1.41
CA ARG A 20 -11.01 -29.97 -1.12
C ARG A 20 -10.92 -30.77 0.18
N GLY A 21 -11.76 -30.43 1.16
CA GLY A 21 -11.85 -31.13 2.44
C GLY A 21 -13.31 -31.24 2.90
N ASN A 22 -13.89 -32.40 2.62
CA ASN A 22 -15.05 -33.11 3.17
C ASN A 22 -16.30 -32.42 3.74
N ARG A 23 -17.43 -32.98 3.28
CA ARG A 23 -18.80 -32.87 3.80
C ARG A 23 -18.87 -33.29 5.28
N GLY A 24 -19.45 -32.42 6.10
CA GLY A 24 -19.88 -32.71 7.47
C GLY A 24 -21.28 -32.14 7.68
N GLN A 25 -22.23 -33.04 7.85
CA GLN A 25 -23.65 -32.85 8.09
C GLN A 25 -23.91 -32.21 9.45
N ILE A 26 -24.81 -31.22 9.54
CA ILE A 26 -25.41 -30.80 10.81
C ILE A 26 -26.92 -30.57 10.66
N ASP A 27 -27.59 -31.17 11.64
CA ASP A 27 -29.02 -31.42 11.81
C ASP A 27 -29.80 -30.16 12.24
N THR A 28 -31.06 -30.13 11.84
CA THR A 28 -32.11 -29.16 12.16
C THR A 28 -32.63 -29.32 13.59
N ARG A 29 -32.72 -28.21 14.36
CA ARG A 29 -33.77 -27.89 15.37
C ARG A 29 -33.39 -26.65 16.19
N GLY A 30 -34.34 -25.73 16.40
CA GLY A 30 -34.37 -24.88 17.60
C GLY A 30 -34.03 -23.39 17.46
N ALA A 31 -34.99 -22.62 16.96
CA ALA A 31 -35.58 -21.43 17.60
C ALA A 31 -34.70 -20.32 18.27
N LEU A 32 -34.98 -19.11 17.75
CA LEU A 32 -35.09 -17.78 18.40
C LEU A 32 -33.85 -16.87 18.60
N SER A 33 -34.00 -15.70 17.96
CA SER A 33 -33.76 -14.34 18.48
C SER A 33 -32.60 -13.54 17.90
N LEU A 34 -33.00 -12.44 17.25
CA LEU A 34 -32.28 -11.22 16.83
C LEU A 34 -32.01 -11.08 15.32
N PRO A 35 -32.35 -9.92 14.71
CA PRO A 35 -32.19 -9.69 13.28
C PRO A 35 -30.71 -9.57 12.94
N SER A 36 -30.17 -10.68 12.47
CA SER A 36 -28.92 -10.72 11.75
C SER A 36 -29.12 -9.97 10.43
N GLN A 37 -28.80 -8.68 10.40
CA GLN A 37 -28.46 -8.02 9.14
C GLN A 37 -27.08 -8.54 8.69
N LEU A 38 -27.04 -9.83 8.37
CA LEU A 38 -25.96 -10.50 7.68
C LEU A 38 -26.24 -10.29 6.19
N ILE A 39 -25.76 -9.19 5.63
CA ILE A 39 -25.68 -9.08 4.17
C ILE A 39 -24.50 -9.95 3.75
N ALA A 40 -24.80 -11.17 3.29
CA ALA A 40 -23.86 -11.97 2.54
C ALA A 40 -23.56 -11.26 1.21
N VAL A 41 -22.46 -10.50 1.14
CA VAL A 41 -21.93 -10.00 -0.13
C VAL A 41 -20.84 -10.96 -0.62
N GLN A 42 -21.10 -11.54 -1.78
CA GLN A 42 -20.18 -12.37 -2.55
C GLN A 42 -18.82 -11.66 -2.75
N GLY A 43 -17.73 -12.30 -2.34
CA GLY A 43 -16.43 -12.22 -3.02
C GLY A 43 -15.71 -10.86 -3.15
N ARG A 44 -16.02 -9.84 -2.33
CA ARG A 44 -15.23 -8.59 -2.26
C ARG A 44 -14.33 -8.58 -1.02
N ILE A 45 -13.02 -8.72 -1.22
CA ILE A 45 -12.07 -8.06 -0.32
C ILE A 45 -11.73 -6.72 -0.99
N VAL A 46 -12.69 -5.79 -0.93
CA VAL A 46 -12.36 -4.36 -0.97
C VAL A 46 -12.52 -3.94 0.47
N THR A 47 -11.41 -3.72 1.17
CA THR A 47 -11.47 -3.15 2.51
C THR A 47 -11.95 -1.72 2.37
N ASP A 48 -13.27 -1.50 2.44
CA ASP A 48 -13.90 -0.18 2.58
C ASP A 48 -13.62 0.47 3.95
N THR A 49 -12.64 -0.05 4.69
CA THR A 49 -12.19 0.53 5.94
C THR A 49 -11.45 1.83 5.62
N PRO A 50 -11.95 2.99 6.08
CA PRO A 50 -11.28 4.25 5.87
C PRO A 50 -9.91 4.25 6.55
N PRO A 51 -8.95 5.02 6.04
CA PRO A 51 -7.67 5.19 6.70
C PRO A 51 -7.85 5.83 8.08
N VAL A 52 -7.03 5.41 9.04
CA VAL A 52 -7.02 5.94 10.40
C VAL A 52 -6.02 7.08 10.49
N HIS A 53 -6.47 8.23 11.02
CA HIS A 53 -5.64 9.43 11.16
C HIS A 53 -5.20 9.71 12.62
N ASP A 54 -5.57 8.86 13.58
CA ASP A 54 -5.23 9.05 15.00
C ASP A 54 -3.71 8.85 15.23
N PRO A 55 -2.97 9.91 15.65
CA PRO A 55 -1.54 9.81 15.93
C PRO A 55 -1.17 8.75 16.97
N ARG A 56 -2.06 8.47 17.94
CA ARG A 56 -1.81 7.44 18.96
C ARG A 56 -1.82 6.04 18.37
N GLN A 57 -2.73 5.78 17.43
CA GLN A 57 -2.80 4.51 16.73
C GLN A 57 -1.63 4.33 15.75
N ILE A 58 -1.19 5.42 15.12
CA ILE A 58 0.01 5.41 14.26
C ILE A 58 1.27 5.15 15.09
N ALA A 59 1.42 5.80 16.23
CA ALA A 59 2.54 5.53 17.15
C ALA A 59 2.53 4.07 17.62
N ALA A 60 1.37 3.57 18.07
CA ALA A 60 1.21 2.17 18.47
C ALA A 60 1.50 1.18 17.33
N PHE A 61 1.13 1.51 16.09
CA PHE A 61 1.47 0.71 14.92
C PHE A 61 2.98 0.63 14.70
N LEU A 62 3.68 1.78 14.78
CA LEU A 62 5.14 1.83 14.63
C LEU A 62 5.87 1.09 15.77
N ASP A 63 5.37 1.20 17.01
CA ASP A 63 5.86 0.45 18.16
C ASP A 63 5.65 -1.07 18.03
N GLY A 64 4.55 -1.47 17.41
CA GLY A 64 4.22 -2.88 17.17
C GLY A 64 4.99 -3.55 16.03
N VAL A 65 5.86 -2.82 15.31
CA VAL A 65 6.62 -3.39 14.19
C VAL A 65 7.73 -4.31 14.69
N VAL A 66 7.66 -5.57 14.29
CA VAL A 66 8.65 -6.61 14.64
C VAL A 66 9.43 -7.06 13.40
N PRO A 67 10.76 -7.27 13.48
CA PRO A 67 11.62 -7.08 14.67
C PRO A 67 11.92 -5.61 14.99
N ASP A 68 12.41 -5.30 16.19
CA ASP A 68 12.67 -3.93 16.69
C ASP A 68 13.49 -3.06 15.72
N ARG A 69 14.46 -3.67 15.03
CA ARG A 69 15.21 -3.00 13.97
C ARG A 69 14.29 -2.40 12.89
N ARG A 70 13.20 -3.08 12.55
CA ARG A 70 12.20 -2.60 11.60
C ARG A 70 11.30 -1.53 12.17
N SER A 71 11.05 -1.50 13.47
CA SER A 71 10.40 -0.36 14.11
C SER A 71 11.28 0.90 13.97
N ALA A 72 12.57 0.80 14.25
CA ALA A 72 13.51 1.89 14.05
C ALA A 72 13.56 2.36 12.58
N ASP A 73 13.72 1.43 11.64
CA ASP A 73 13.68 1.75 10.21
C ASP A 73 12.33 2.38 9.80
N ALA A 74 11.20 1.92 10.36
CA ALA A 74 9.87 2.47 10.05
C ALA A 74 9.73 3.91 10.51
N ARG A 75 10.29 4.26 11.68
CA ARG A 75 10.31 5.63 12.20
C ARG A 75 11.16 6.54 11.31
N THR A 76 12.34 6.08 10.90
CA THR A 76 13.19 6.82 9.95
C THR A 76 12.47 7.07 8.61
N LEU A 77 11.71 6.09 8.12
CA LEU A 77 10.88 6.31 6.92
C LEU A 77 9.75 7.30 7.20
N ASP A 78 9.05 7.20 8.33
CA ASP A 78 7.99 8.16 8.67
C ASP A 78 8.50 9.60 8.66
N ASP A 79 9.65 9.84 9.29
CA ASP A 79 10.32 11.15 9.30
C ASP A 79 10.66 11.61 7.87
N LEU A 80 11.24 10.72 7.05
CA LEU A 80 11.55 11.02 5.64
C LEU A 80 10.31 11.42 4.86
N PHE A 81 9.23 10.66 4.96
CA PHE A 81 7.99 10.93 4.22
C PHE A 81 7.36 12.25 4.67
N ARG A 82 7.33 12.52 5.98
CA ARG A 82 6.84 13.79 6.53
C ARG A 82 7.66 14.98 6.02
N MET A 83 8.99 14.87 6.04
CA MET A 83 9.88 15.93 5.53
C MET A 83 9.74 16.13 4.02
N THR A 84 9.61 15.04 3.27
CA THR A 84 9.56 15.08 1.80
C THR A 84 8.25 15.65 1.27
N THR A 85 7.13 15.27 1.91
CA THR A 85 5.78 15.59 1.44
C THR A 85 5.16 16.78 2.18
N GLY A 86 5.54 17.02 3.43
CA GLY A 86 4.86 17.94 4.33
C GLY A 86 3.51 17.43 4.84
N TRP A 87 3.15 16.16 4.58
CA TRP A 87 1.83 15.61 4.88
C TRP A 87 1.82 14.78 6.18
N GLN A 88 0.64 14.67 6.79
CA GLN A 88 0.45 13.81 7.95
C GLN A 88 0.23 12.36 7.52
N PRO A 89 0.80 11.36 8.20
CA PRO A 89 0.55 9.97 7.89
C PRO A 89 -0.87 9.56 8.26
N CYS A 90 -1.38 8.56 7.55
CA CYS A 90 -2.58 7.83 7.91
C CYS A 90 -2.34 6.32 7.76
N LEU A 91 -2.96 5.53 8.63
CA LEU A 91 -2.85 4.08 8.61
C LEU A 91 -3.93 3.51 7.69
N TRP A 92 -3.48 2.98 6.56
CA TRP A 92 -4.31 2.27 5.59
C TRP A 92 -4.47 0.79 5.96
N PRO A 93 -5.52 0.13 5.45
CA PRO A 93 -5.71 -1.31 5.59
C PRO A 93 -4.48 -2.10 5.16
N ALA A 94 -4.34 -3.31 5.72
CA ALA A 94 -3.16 -4.16 5.55
C ALA A 94 -1.86 -3.56 6.14
N GLY A 95 -1.93 -2.63 7.08
CA GLY A 95 -0.76 -2.12 7.81
C GLY A 95 0.19 -1.37 6.88
N ILE A 96 -0.34 -0.37 6.19
CA ILE A 96 0.40 0.52 5.31
C ILE A 96 0.31 1.92 5.92
N LEU A 97 1.44 2.57 6.13
CA LEU A 97 1.48 3.97 6.50
C LEU A 97 1.52 4.80 5.22
N GLY A 98 0.43 5.52 4.94
CA GLY A 98 0.24 6.29 3.71
C GLY A 98 0.26 7.80 3.96
N TYR A 99 0.58 8.55 2.90
CA TYR A 99 0.63 10.01 2.87
C TYR A 99 -0.13 10.46 1.64
N GLY A 100 -1.11 11.33 1.85
CA GLY A 100 -2.03 11.79 0.82
C GLY A 100 -2.88 10.67 0.23
N SER A 101 -3.80 11.05 -0.65
CA SER A 101 -4.65 10.11 -1.37
C SER A 101 -4.97 10.62 -2.77
N TYR A 102 -5.33 9.73 -3.67
CA TYR A 102 -5.84 10.09 -4.98
C TYR A 102 -7.01 9.18 -5.34
N ARG A 103 -7.95 9.71 -6.12
CA ARG A 103 -9.02 8.92 -6.73
C ARG A 103 -8.55 8.48 -8.10
N TYR A 104 -8.70 7.22 -8.44
CA TYR A 104 -8.43 6.68 -9.77
C TYR A 104 -9.70 6.14 -10.41
N THR A 105 -9.70 6.04 -11.73
CA THR A 105 -10.74 5.48 -12.59
C THR A 105 -10.06 4.85 -13.80
N TYR A 106 -10.17 3.54 -13.94
CA TYR A 106 -9.67 2.82 -15.10
C TYR A 106 -10.66 2.92 -16.26
N ASP A 107 -10.18 2.69 -17.48
CA ASP A 107 -10.99 2.65 -18.70
C ASP A 107 -12.12 1.60 -18.64
N SER A 108 -11.98 0.57 -17.79
CA SER A 108 -13.02 -0.41 -17.49
C SER A 108 -14.19 0.13 -16.65
N GLY A 109 -14.13 1.39 -16.22
CA GLY A 109 -15.08 2.01 -15.30
C GLY A 109 -14.81 1.71 -13.82
N HIS A 110 -13.78 0.91 -13.50
CA HIS A 110 -13.42 0.65 -12.10
C HIS A 110 -12.73 1.86 -11.48
N SER A 111 -13.35 2.45 -10.47
CA SER A 111 -12.80 3.58 -9.71
C SER A 111 -12.59 3.25 -8.24
N GLY A 112 -11.61 3.91 -7.61
CA GLY A 112 -11.33 3.76 -6.18
C GLY A 112 -10.51 4.91 -5.63
N VAL A 113 -10.20 4.85 -4.34
CA VAL A 113 -9.25 5.77 -3.69
C VAL A 113 -8.05 4.94 -3.24
N SER A 114 -6.86 5.48 -3.43
CA SER A 114 -5.61 4.87 -2.97
C SER A 114 -4.70 5.91 -2.34
N LEU A 115 -3.74 5.47 -1.54
CA LEU A 115 -2.69 6.34 -1.01
C LEU A 115 -1.84 6.91 -2.14
N ALA A 116 -1.45 8.17 -2.06
CA ALA A 116 -0.57 8.77 -3.07
C ALA A 116 0.85 8.17 -2.98
N THR A 117 1.38 8.05 -1.77
CA THR A 117 2.62 7.34 -1.48
C THR A 117 2.62 6.82 -0.05
N GLY A 118 3.53 5.90 0.28
CA GLY A 118 3.65 5.38 1.64
C GLY A 118 4.50 4.13 1.72
N PHE A 119 4.50 3.47 2.88
CA PHE A 119 5.27 2.26 3.09
C PHE A 119 4.57 1.26 4.02
N ALA A 120 4.98 0.00 3.89
CA ALA A 120 4.56 -1.10 4.75
C ALA A 120 5.78 -1.76 5.38
N PRO A 121 5.95 -1.67 6.71
CA PRO A 121 6.99 -2.40 7.42
C PRO A 121 6.57 -3.86 7.59
N ARG A 122 7.04 -4.72 6.68
CA ARG A 122 6.82 -6.18 6.78
C ARG A 122 7.99 -6.84 7.49
N LYS A 123 7.72 -7.98 8.14
CA LYS A 123 8.73 -8.78 8.88
C LYS A 123 10.00 -9.04 8.07
N ALA A 124 9.87 -9.34 6.77
CA ALA A 124 11.01 -9.67 5.91
C ALA A 124 11.63 -8.45 5.20
N LYS A 125 10.81 -7.49 4.76
CA LYS A 125 11.24 -6.38 3.89
C LYS A 125 10.44 -5.12 4.17
N MET A 126 11.06 -3.97 3.98
CA MET A 126 10.35 -2.70 3.87
C MET A 126 9.77 -2.59 2.47
N VAL A 127 8.48 -2.31 2.35
CA VAL A 127 7.83 -2.11 1.04
C VAL A 127 7.44 -0.65 0.92
N VAL A 128 7.99 0.06 -0.06
CA VAL A 128 7.66 1.46 -0.33
C VAL A 128 6.80 1.53 -1.59
N TYR A 129 5.72 2.30 -1.56
CA TYR A 129 4.75 2.45 -2.66
C TYR A 129 4.98 3.78 -3.38
N ILE A 130 5.31 3.68 -4.67
CA ILE A 130 5.59 4.83 -5.54
C ILE A 130 4.75 4.65 -6.80
N MET A 131 3.61 5.35 -6.84
CA MET A 131 2.64 5.30 -7.94
C MET A 131 2.99 6.36 -8.99
N PRO A 132 2.64 6.14 -10.27
CA PRO A 132 2.01 4.95 -10.87
C PRO A 132 3.02 3.89 -11.36
N GLY A 133 4.32 4.09 -11.17
CA GLY A 133 5.39 3.17 -11.58
C GLY A 133 6.72 3.88 -11.82
N TYR A 134 7.71 3.19 -12.40
CA TYR A 134 9.11 3.66 -12.51
C TYR A 134 9.52 4.15 -13.90
N ALA A 135 8.60 4.74 -14.66
CA ALA A 135 8.78 4.89 -16.11
C ALA A 135 10.09 5.59 -16.54
N ASN A 136 10.73 6.41 -15.69
CA ASN A 136 12.01 7.07 -16.00
C ASN A 136 12.97 7.24 -14.79
N PHE A 137 12.92 6.40 -13.75
CA PHE A 137 13.73 6.61 -12.54
C PHE A 137 15.05 5.82 -12.50
N GLY A 138 15.56 5.36 -13.65
CA GLY A 138 16.69 4.43 -13.72
C GLY A 138 17.97 4.93 -13.02
N GLU A 139 18.31 6.20 -13.17
CA GLU A 139 19.51 6.79 -12.55
C GLU A 139 19.37 6.91 -11.02
N VAL A 140 18.22 7.38 -10.54
CA VAL A 140 17.92 7.48 -9.10
C VAL A 140 17.89 6.10 -8.46
N LEU A 141 17.28 5.12 -9.14
CA LEU A 141 17.24 3.72 -8.69
C LEU A 141 18.64 3.08 -8.66
N ALA A 142 19.51 3.37 -9.63
CA ALA A 142 20.87 2.87 -9.63
C ALA A 142 21.67 3.37 -8.42
N ARG A 143 21.41 4.61 -7.99
CA ARG A 143 22.07 5.25 -6.84
C ARG A 143 21.47 4.85 -5.49
N LEU A 144 20.18 4.50 -5.45
CA LEU A 144 19.43 4.13 -4.24
C LEU A 144 20.09 3.01 -3.42
N GLY A 145 20.79 2.08 -4.09
CA GLY A 145 21.41 0.92 -3.44
C GLY A 145 20.56 -0.36 -3.55
N PRO A 146 20.76 -1.37 -2.69
CA PRO A 146 20.15 -2.70 -2.84
C PRO A 146 18.61 -2.68 -2.69
N HIS A 147 17.91 -2.84 -3.81
CA HIS A 147 16.45 -2.87 -3.85
C HIS A 147 15.94 -3.92 -4.85
N LYS A 148 14.66 -4.28 -4.74
CA LYS A 148 13.94 -5.05 -5.75
C LYS A 148 12.71 -4.28 -6.21
N LEU A 149 12.54 -4.17 -7.52
CA LEU A 149 11.41 -3.51 -8.16
C LEU A 149 10.18 -4.45 -8.20
N GLY A 150 9.02 -3.91 -7.84
CA GLY A 150 7.70 -4.42 -8.16
C GLY A 150 7.04 -3.58 -9.25
N LYS A 151 5.72 -3.73 -9.44
CA LYS A 151 4.98 -2.95 -10.45
C LYS A 151 4.88 -1.46 -10.08
N ALA A 152 4.59 -1.18 -8.81
CA ALA A 152 4.49 0.18 -8.24
C ALA A 152 5.00 0.22 -6.79
N CYS A 153 5.86 -0.72 -6.43
CA CYS A 153 6.45 -0.81 -5.10
C CYS A 153 7.93 -1.21 -5.15
N LEU A 154 8.69 -0.74 -4.16
CA LEU A 154 10.07 -1.09 -3.92
C LEU A 154 10.17 -1.97 -2.69
N TYR A 155 10.89 -3.07 -2.82
CA TYR A 155 11.28 -3.89 -1.70
C TYR A 155 12.68 -3.48 -1.26
N LEU A 156 12.75 -2.84 -0.11
CA LEU A 156 13.96 -2.32 0.49
C LEU A 156 14.49 -3.27 1.56
N GLY A 157 15.82 -3.39 1.59
CA GLY A 157 16.58 -4.15 2.57
C GLY A 157 16.72 -3.39 3.89
N ALA A 158 17.95 -3.29 4.39
CA ALA A 158 18.26 -2.42 5.53
C ALA A 158 18.42 -0.98 5.03
N LEU A 159 17.80 -0.01 5.72
CA LEU A 159 17.90 1.40 5.32
C LEU A 159 19.34 1.93 5.42
N SER A 160 20.15 1.37 6.33
CA SER A 160 21.57 1.69 6.46
C SER A 160 22.42 1.42 5.22
N LYS A 161 21.90 0.71 4.22
CA LYS A 161 22.57 0.41 2.95
C LYS A 161 22.00 1.20 1.77
N LEU A 162 21.07 2.11 2.03
CA LEU A 162 20.38 2.89 1.01
C LEU A 162 20.86 4.33 1.03
N ASP A 163 20.85 4.94 -0.15
CA ASP A 163 21.01 6.38 -0.31
C ASP A 163 19.66 7.05 0.02
N MET A 164 19.56 7.65 1.22
CA MET A 164 18.35 8.31 1.70
C MET A 164 17.97 9.54 0.85
N PRO A 165 18.91 10.42 0.45
CA PRO A 165 18.63 11.45 -0.56
C PRO A 165 18.06 10.91 -1.87
N ALA A 166 18.56 9.78 -2.38
CA ALA A 166 18.00 9.18 -3.59
C ALA A 166 16.56 8.66 -3.36
N LEU A 167 16.24 8.16 -2.16
CA LEU A 167 14.88 7.75 -1.81
C LEU A 167 13.93 8.95 -1.73
N GLU A 168 14.35 10.06 -1.14
CA GLU A 168 13.61 11.33 -1.12
C GLU A 168 13.29 11.82 -2.54
N GLU A 169 14.31 11.86 -3.39
CA GLU A 169 14.17 12.24 -4.80
C GLU A 169 13.14 11.37 -5.51
N LEU A 170 13.18 10.06 -5.26
CA LEU A 170 12.27 9.10 -5.86
C LEU A 170 10.81 9.27 -5.39
N ILE A 171 10.60 9.60 -4.11
CA ILE A 171 9.27 9.89 -3.56
C ILE A 171 8.69 11.13 -4.25
N ARG A 172 9.47 12.22 -4.33
CA ARG A 172 9.04 13.45 -5.02
C ARG A 172 8.72 13.21 -6.49
N ALA A 173 9.60 12.48 -7.17
CA ALA A 173 9.42 12.18 -8.58
C ALA A 173 8.19 11.32 -8.85
N GLY A 174 7.89 10.35 -7.97
CA GLY A 174 6.66 9.56 -8.01
C GLY A 174 5.40 10.41 -7.83
N LEU A 175 5.37 11.28 -6.83
CA LEU A 175 4.25 12.19 -6.60
C LEU A 175 4.01 13.12 -7.81
N ASN A 176 5.08 13.66 -8.38
CA ASN A 176 5.00 14.51 -9.58
C ASN A 176 4.47 13.75 -10.81
N ASP A 177 4.81 12.46 -10.99
CA ASP A 177 4.22 11.65 -12.08
C ASP A 177 2.76 11.28 -11.80
N LEU A 178 2.43 11.02 -10.54
CA LEU A 178 1.07 10.72 -10.11
C LEU A 178 0.14 11.92 -10.38
N GLU A 179 0.56 13.13 -10.01
CA GLU A 179 -0.22 14.36 -10.17
C GLU A 179 -0.52 14.69 -11.65
N ARG A 180 0.35 14.27 -12.58
CA ARG A 180 0.09 14.39 -14.03
C ARG A 180 -1.07 13.53 -14.52
N ARG A 181 -1.41 12.47 -13.78
CA ARG A 181 -2.47 11.51 -14.15
C ARG A 181 -3.73 11.68 -13.33
N TRP A 182 -3.56 11.94 -12.03
CA TRP A 182 -4.65 12.01 -11.07
C TRP A 182 -4.38 13.14 -10.06
N PRO A 183 -5.36 14.01 -9.77
CA PRO A 183 -5.23 14.98 -8.70
C PRO A 183 -4.94 14.29 -7.36
N VAL A 184 -3.87 14.73 -6.70
CA VAL A 184 -3.48 14.23 -5.38
C VAL A 184 -4.04 15.16 -4.30
N SER A 185 -4.66 14.55 -3.30
CA SER A 185 -5.14 15.23 -2.09
C SER A 185 -4.13 15.04 -0.95
N PRO A 186 -3.48 16.11 -0.49
CA PRO A 186 -2.64 16.10 0.73
C PRO A 186 -3.40 15.65 1.98
N SER A 187 -2.69 15.14 2.98
CA SER A 187 -3.24 14.71 4.27
C SER A 187 -2.70 15.50 5.47
#